data_AF-A0A372QIH2-F1
#
_entry.id   AF-A0A372QIH2-F1
#
_cell.length_a   1.000
_cell.length_b   1.000
_cell.length_c   1.000
_cell.angle_alpha   90.00
_cell.angle_beta   90.00
_cell.angle_gamma   90.00
#
_symmetry.space_group_name_H-M   'P 1'
#
loop_
_entity.id
_entity.type
_entity.pdbx_description
1 polymer ?
#
loop_
_entity_poly.entity_id
_entity_poly.type
_entity_poly.pdbx_seq_one_letter_code
_entity_poly.pdbx_strand_id
1 'polypeptide(L)'
;MPEFLRVCSLAINIWETIPDRARTIDNYNANPNGYRELSFSKGEILENANDNGKWWLLARNQNGETGLVQINYTDKRFKFL
;
A
#
# COMPACT_ATOMS: atom_id res chain seq x y z
N MET A 1 5.28 -32.55 5.75
CA MET A 1 5.37 -31.08 5.94
C MET A 1 5.13 -30.36 4.61
N PRO A 2 3.87 -30.13 4.18
CA PRO A 2 3.56 -29.55 2.87
C PRO A 2 2.96 -28.13 2.90
N GLU A 3 2.63 -27.57 4.08
CA GLU A 3 1.93 -26.27 4.14
C GLU A 3 2.83 -25.06 3.94
N PHE A 4 4.13 -25.17 4.21
CA PHE A 4 5.05 -24.03 4.09
C PHE A 4 5.28 -23.61 2.61
N LEU A 5 5.28 -24.58 1.68
CA LEU A 5 5.48 -24.31 0.26
C LEU A 5 4.23 -23.75 -0.45
N ARG A 6 3.02 -24.03 0.07
CA ARG A 6 1.78 -23.46 -0.49
C ARG A 6 1.64 -21.96 -0.21
N VAL A 7 2.21 -21.49 0.91
CA VAL A 7 2.27 -20.06 1.24
C VAL A 7 3.24 -19.33 0.32
N CYS A 8 4.36 -19.96 -0.07
CA CYS A 8 5.34 -19.35 -0.97
C CYS A 8 4.83 -19.15 -2.41
N SER A 9 4.02 -20.07 -2.96
CA SER A 9 3.46 -19.89 -4.32
C SER A 9 2.27 -18.92 -4.39
N LEU A 10 1.54 -18.71 -3.29
CA LEU A 10 0.48 -17.69 -3.22
C LEU A 10 1.04 -16.28 -2.94
N ALA A 11 2.18 -16.17 -2.26
CA ALA A 11 2.84 -14.89 -1.98
C ALA A 11 3.51 -14.25 -3.20
N ILE A 12 3.80 -15.04 -4.25
CA ILE A 12 4.43 -14.55 -5.49
C ILE A 12 3.45 -13.71 -6.34
N ASN A 13 2.13 -13.86 -6.18
CA ASN A 13 1.15 -13.18 -7.04
C ASN A 13 0.49 -11.93 -6.43
N ILE A 14 0.85 -11.51 -5.22
CA ILE A 14 0.29 -10.30 -4.59
C ILE A 14 0.88 -9.02 -5.22
N TRP A 15 2.01 -9.15 -5.93
CA TRP A 15 2.70 -8.04 -6.60
C TRP A 15 2.44 -7.95 -8.12
N GLU A 16 1.87 -8.99 -8.73
CA GLU A 16 1.63 -9.08 -10.18
C GLU A 16 0.14 -8.93 -10.57
N THR A 17 -0.78 -8.92 -9.60
CA THR A 17 -2.20 -8.70 -9.86
C THR A 17 -2.47 -7.20 -9.81
N ILE A 18 -2.78 -6.60 -10.96
CA ILE A 18 -3.19 -5.19 -11.22
C ILE A 18 -2.86 -4.24 -10.07
N PRO A 19 -1.87 -3.32 -10.19
CA PRO A 19 -1.48 -2.47 -9.08
C PRO A 19 -2.70 -1.71 -8.56
N ASP A 20 -3.23 -2.14 -7.42
CA ASP A 20 -4.32 -1.46 -6.74
C ASP A 20 -3.77 -0.10 -6.35
N ARG A 21 -4.33 0.92 -6.99
CA ARG A 21 -3.96 2.31 -6.77
C ARG A 21 -4.92 2.93 -5.78
N ALA A 22 -4.37 3.69 -4.86
CA ALA A 22 -5.17 4.50 -3.96
C ALA A 22 -4.76 5.96 -4.13
N ARG A 23 -5.75 6.85 -4.16
CA ARG A 23 -5.50 8.28 -4.12
C ARG A 23 -5.56 8.76 -2.67
N THR A 24 -4.58 9.52 -2.24
CA THR A 24 -4.60 10.11 -0.89
C THR A 24 -5.64 11.24 -0.81
N ILE A 25 -6.37 11.35 0.30
CA ILE A 25 -7.40 12.38 0.50
C ILE A 25 -6.93 13.56 1.36
N ASP A 26 -5.79 13.40 2.03
CA ASP A 26 -5.13 14.41 2.84
C ASP A 26 -3.61 14.24 2.79
N ASN A 27 -2.88 15.20 3.36
CA ASN A 27 -1.43 15.16 3.51
C ASN A 27 -1.05 14.33 4.73
N TYR A 28 0.07 13.62 4.66
CA TYR A 28 0.68 12.94 5.79
C TYR A 28 2.19 13.12 5.77
N ASN A 29 2.74 13.51 6.92
CA ASN A 29 4.18 13.57 7.14
C ASN A 29 4.57 12.42 8.08
N ALA A 30 5.28 11.44 7.54
CA ALA A 30 5.76 10.30 8.30
C ALA A 30 6.66 10.76 9.44
N ASN A 31 6.49 10.15 10.60
CA ASN A 31 7.41 10.37 11.70
C ASN A 31 8.78 9.78 11.31
N PRO A 32 9.89 10.54 11.36
CA PRO A 32 11.22 10.01 11.06
C PRO A 32 11.65 8.88 12.01
N ASN A 33 11.06 8.81 13.21
CA ASN A 33 11.22 7.71 14.17
C ASN A 33 10.12 6.64 14.07
N GLY A 34 9.13 6.85 13.20
CA GLY A 34 8.03 5.93 12.95
C GLY A 34 8.51 4.69 12.20
N TYR A 35 7.85 3.56 12.43
CA TYR A 35 8.25 2.31 11.78
C TYR A 35 7.84 2.32 10.30
N ARG A 36 8.73 2.83 9.44
CA ARG A 36 8.63 2.75 7.97
C ARG A 36 7.36 3.39 7.40
N GLU A 37 6.85 4.44 8.03
CA GLU A 37 5.70 5.19 7.51
C GLU A 37 6.08 5.96 6.24
N LEU A 38 5.13 6.14 5.32
CA LEU A 38 5.34 6.85 4.06
C LEU A 38 4.74 8.26 4.12
N SER A 39 5.52 9.28 3.80
CA SER A 39 5.01 10.64 3.59
C SER A 39 4.35 10.76 2.22
N PHE A 40 3.25 11.50 2.14
CA PHE A 40 2.53 11.75 0.90
C PHE A 40 1.73 13.05 0.96
N SER A 41 1.49 13.64 -0.22
CA SER A 41 0.64 14.82 -0.37
C SER A 41 -0.79 14.43 -0.71
N LYS A 42 -1.77 15.29 -0.42
CA LYS A 42 -3.16 15.09 -0.84
C LYS A 42 -3.27 14.96 -2.37
N GLY A 43 -4.01 13.96 -2.84
CA GLY A 43 -4.22 13.69 -4.26
C GLY A 43 -3.12 12.85 -4.92
N GLU A 44 -2.08 12.48 -4.18
CA GLU A 44 -1.01 11.61 -4.64
C GLU A 44 -1.54 10.19 -4.89
N ILE A 45 -1.03 9.55 -5.95
CA ILE A 45 -1.38 8.17 -6.30
C ILE A 45 -0.34 7.24 -5.72
N LEU A 46 -0.80 6.34 -4.86
CA LEU A 46 0.02 5.30 -4.27
C LEU A 46 -0.24 3.97 -4.98
N GLU A 47 0.84 3.25 -5.28
CA GLU A 47 0.78 1.91 -5.88
C GLU A 47 0.87 0.82 -4.81
N ASN A 48 0.35 -0.37 -5.13
CA ASN A 48 0.32 -1.56 -4.27
C ASN A 48 -0.50 -1.38 -2.98
N ALA A 49 -1.47 -0.47 -2.97
CA ALA A 49 -2.31 -0.17 -1.82
C ALA A 49 -3.46 -1.19 -1.65
N ASN A 50 -3.14 -2.49 -1.64
CA ASN A 50 -4.13 -3.56 -1.50
C ASN A 50 -4.64 -3.68 -0.05
N ASP A 51 -5.94 -3.52 0.12
CA ASP A 51 -6.64 -3.67 1.39
C ASP A 51 -6.85 -5.15 1.74
N ASN A 52 -5.84 -5.74 2.37
CA ASN A 52 -5.92 -7.09 2.94
C ASN A 52 -6.76 -7.15 4.25
N GLY A 53 -7.61 -6.16 4.54
CA GLY A 53 -8.38 -6.07 5.78
C GLY A 53 -7.55 -5.66 7.00
N LYS A 54 -6.36 -5.08 6.78
CA LYS A 54 -5.44 -4.62 7.83
C LYS A 54 -5.45 -3.09 7.90
N TRP A 55 -5.18 -2.56 9.10
CA TRP A 55 -5.24 -1.11 9.36
C TRP A 55 -4.09 -0.33 8.67
N TRP A 56 -3.08 -1.05 8.15
CA TRP A 56 -1.90 -0.52 7.47
C TRP A 56 -1.74 -1.15 6.09
N LEU A 57 -1.54 -0.31 5.09
CA LEU A 57 -1.28 -0.67 3.70
C LEU A 57 0.21 -0.46 3.43
N LEU A 58 0.85 -1.40 2.73
CA LEU A 58 2.20 -1.19 2.23
C LEU A 58 2.08 -0.57 0.84
N ALA A 59 2.57 0.65 0.67
CA ALA A 59 2.38 1.39 -0.57
C ALA A 59 3.69 1.98 -1.08
N ARG A 60 3.71 2.32 -2.36
CA ARG A 60 4.83 3.02 -3.01
C ARG A 60 4.34 4.34 -3.61
N ASN A 61 5.06 5.43 -3.34
CA ASN A 61 4.76 6.73 -3.93
C ASN A 61 5.41 6.90 -5.32
N GLN A 62 5.16 8.03 -5.97
CA GLN A 62 5.71 8.35 -7.29
C GLN A 62 7.25 8.51 -7.30
N ASN A 63 7.86 8.76 -6.15
CA ASN A 63 9.31 8.86 -5.99
C ASN A 63 9.99 7.49 -5.84
N GLY A 64 9.21 6.41 -5.82
CA GLY A 64 9.69 5.05 -5.60
C GLY A 64 9.90 4.69 -4.12
N GLU A 65 9.57 5.59 -3.20
CA GLU A 65 9.66 5.35 -1.76
C GLU A 65 8.53 4.43 -1.33
N THR A 66 8.85 3.46 -0.48
CA THR A 66 7.90 2.45 0.00
C THR A 66 7.74 2.56 1.50
N GLY A 67 6.50 2.51 1.99
CA GLY A 67 6.23 2.55 3.41
C GLY A 67 4.79 2.21 3.78
N LEU A 68 4.52 2.22 5.07
CA LEU A 68 3.21 1.96 5.64
C LEU A 68 2.35 3.23 5.58
N VAL A 69 1.12 3.04 5.12
CA VAL A 69 0.10 4.09 5.01
C VAL A 69 -1.13 3.66 5.79
N GLN A 70 -1.65 4.57 6.60
CA GLN A 70 -2.91 4.36 7.29
C GLN A 70 -4.07 4.50 6.31
N ILE A 71 -4.99 3.56 6.38
CA ILE A 71 -6.09 3.41 5.44
C ILE A 71 -7.05 4.60 5.40
N ASN A 72 -7.12 5.35 6.51
CA ASN A 72 -7.99 6.53 6.68
C ASN A 72 -7.61 7.71 5.76
N TYR A 73 -6.37 7.72 5.25
CA TYR A 73 -5.89 8.77 4.37
C TYR A 73 -6.06 8.44 2.88
N THR A 74 -6.74 7.33 2.55
CA THR A 74 -6.82 6.82 1.19
C THR A 74 -8.26 6.68 0.69
N ASP A 75 -8.50 7.15 -0.53
CA ASP A 75 -9.73 6.93 -1.29
C ASP A 75 -9.62 5.63 -2.09
N LYS A 76 -10.19 4.57 -1.52
CA LYS A 76 -10.19 3.21 -2.11
C LYS A 76 -11.16 3.04 -3.28
N ARG A 77 -12.02 4.04 -3.53
CA ARG A 77 -12.93 4.00 -4.69
C ARG A 77 -12.23 4.43 -5.97
N PHE A 78 -10.97 4.84 -5.87
CA PHE A 78 -10.12 5.17 -6.99
C PHE A 78 -9.69 3.89 -7.73
N LYS A 79 -10.65 3.23 -8.38
CA LYS A 79 -10.38 2.17 -9.35
C LYS A 79 -10.26 2.85 -10.72
N PHE A 80 -9.12 2.70 -11.38
CA PHE A 80 -9.08 2.96 -12.81
C PHE A 80 -10.00 1.92 -13.47
N LEU A 81 -11.09 2.41 -14.08
CA LEU A 81 -11.93 1.62 -15.00
C LEU A 81 -11.10 1.18 -16.20
#